data_AF-A0A2M7UME4-F1
#
_entry.id   AF-A0A2M7UME4-F1
#
_cell.length_a   1.000
_cell.length_b   1.000
_cell.length_c   1.000
_cell.angle_alpha   90.00
_cell.angle_beta   90.00
_cell.angle_gamma   90.00
#
_symmetry.space_group_name_H-M   'P 1'
#
loop_
_entity.id
_entity.type
_entity.pdbx_description
1 polymer ?
#
loop_
_entity_poly.entity_id
_entity_poly.type
_entity_poly.pdbx_seq_one_letter_code
_entity_poly.pdbx_strand_id
1 'polypeptide(L)'
;MKKKLGLFIGRFQPFHNGHLSAIRQAIQHVDLLHIGIGSAQYSHTKENPFSAQERKEMIHSSLLQSGITEDQFDMTFIPDINDFPVWPAHVRALTGDFEILFTGSDIVRELFEKHDHVKIITPKIELSLSATQIRTKIKTDDDWKKEVPLGTKEVIQKINGVKRIKEIFNPPAPHLSRGFGNDITKIPLPVPSVAAGTREMSGG
;
A
#
# COMPACT_ATOMS: atom_id res chain seq x y z
N MET A 1 34.16 -4.19 15.03
CA MET A 1 33.14 -5.25 15.16
C MET A 1 32.14 -5.09 14.02
N LYS A 2 31.54 -6.18 13.51
CA LYS A 2 30.49 -6.09 12.49
C LYS A 2 29.25 -5.44 13.12
N LYS A 3 28.67 -4.41 12.48
CA LYS A 3 27.40 -3.80 12.93
C LYS A 3 26.30 -4.84 12.90
N LYS A 4 25.48 -4.89 13.94
CA LYS A 4 24.30 -5.75 14.04
C LYS A 4 23.12 -5.08 13.35
N LEU A 5 22.61 -5.70 12.29
CA LEU A 5 21.57 -5.18 11.43
C LEU A 5 20.24 -5.89 11.71
N GLY A 6 19.19 -5.09 11.83
CA GLY A 6 17.82 -5.56 11.96
C GLY A 6 16.98 -5.18 10.75
N LEU A 7 15.93 -5.95 10.47
CA LEU A 7 14.94 -5.63 9.45
C LEU A 7 13.55 -5.52 10.07
N PHE A 8 12.84 -4.44 9.82
CA PHE A 8 11.43 -4.25 10.15
C PHE A 8 10.64 -3.98 8.86
N ILE A 9 9.70 -4.85 8.48
CA ILE A 9 8.95 -4.72 7.21
C ILE A 9 7.48 -4.43 7.49
N GLY A 10 6.91 -3.51 6.71
CA GLY A 10 5.49 -3.24 6.72
C GLY A 10 5.01 -2.49 5.48
N ARG A 11 3.70 -2.47 5.27
CA ARG A 11 3.09 -1.65 4.20
C ARG A 11 2.94 -0.19 4.62
N PHE A 12 2.76 0.09 5.92
CA PHE A 12 2.65 1.45 6.45
C PHE A 12 1.58 2.33 5.77
N GLN A 13 0.33 1.86 5.69
CA GLN A 13 -0.78 2.53 4.97
C GLN A 13 -1.89 3.09 5.88
N PRO A 14 -1.63 4.08 6.76
CA PRO A 14 -0.40 4.85 6.94
C PRO A 14 0.54 4.29 8.04
N PHE A 15 1.69 4.94 8.26
CA PHE A 15 2.53 4.73 9.44
C PHE A 15 1.81 5.25 10.71
N HIS A 16 1.82 4.48 11.80
CA HIS A 16 0.97 4.77 12.97
C HIS A 16 1.69 4.47 14.29
N ASN A 17 1.12 4.87 15.43
CA ASN A 17 1.79 4.80 16.73
C ASN A 17 2.16 3.37 17.15
N GLY A 18 1.39 2.35 16.72
CA GLY A 18 1.78 0.95 16.89
C GLY A 18 3.08 0.57 16.19
N HIS A 19 3.31 1.06 14.95
CA HIS A 19 4.57 0.85 14.24
C HIS A 19 5.73 1.60 14.94
N LEU A 20 5.50 2.83 15.39
CA LEU A 20 6.50 3.61 16.10
C LEU A 20 6.94 2.93 17.40
N SER A 21 6.00 2.42 18.21
CA SER A 21 6.33 1.65 19.43
C SER A 21 7.15 0.40 19.07
N ALA A 22 6.76 -0.35 18.05
CA ALA A 22 7.48 -1.54 17.63
C ALA A 22 8.92 -1.23 17.13
N ILE A 23 9.09 -0.14 16.38
CA ILE A 23 10.42 0.34 15.93
C ILE A 23 11.29 0.75 17.13
N ARG A 24 10.72 1.47 18.12
CA ARG A 24 11.46 1.84 19.34
C ARG A 24 11.97 0.63 20.12
N GLN A 25 11.21 -0.47 20.13
CA GLN A 25 11.69 -1.74 20.69
C GLN A 25 12.80 -2.35 19.82
N ALA A 26 12.63 -2.35 18.49
CA ALA A 26 13.59 -2.96 17.57
C ALA A 26 14.98 -2.29 17.61
N ILE A 27 15.05 -0.96 17.62
CA ILE A 27 16.33 -0.22 17.66
C ILE A 27 17.14 -0.47 18.94
N GLN A 28 16.53 -0.97 20.02
CA GLN A 28 17.25 -1.33 21.25
C GLN A 28 18.06 -2.63 21.09
N HIS A 29 17.83 -3.39 20.02
CA HIS A 29 18.44 -4.70 19.81
C HIS A 29 19.50 -4.72 18.71
N VAL A 30 19.68 -3.64 17.95
CA VAL A 30 20.51 -3.56 16.74
C VAL A 30 21.27 -2.23 16.66
N ASP A 31 22.37 -2.20 15.93
CA ASP A 31 23.14 -0.98 15.69
C ASP A 31 22.52 -0.12 14.57
N LEU A 32 21.84 -0.75 13.62
CA LEU A 32 21.09 -0.10 12.55
C LEU A 32 19.84 -0.92 12.23
N LEU A 33 18.69 -0.26 12.16
CA LEU A 33 17.42 -0.86 11.77
C LEU A 33 17.07 -0.51 10.33
N HIS A 34 17.08 -1.50 9.46
CA HIS A 34 16.54 -1.40 8.11
C HIS A 34 15.03 -1.47 8.13
N ILE A 35 14.36 -0.48 7.54
CA ILE A 35 12.89 -0.43 7.45
C ILE A 35 12.48 -0.70 6.00
N GLY A 36 11.92 -1.88 5.78
CA GLY A 36 11.41 -2.29 4.47
C GLY A 36 9.98 -1.81 4.24
N ILE A 37 9.80 -0.90 3.28
CA ILE A 37 8.48 -0.40 2.87
C ILE A 37 7.93 -1.34 1.79
N GLY A 38 7.15 -2.34 2.25
CA GLY A 38 6.54 -3.38 1.41
C GLY A 38 5.39 -2.86 0.54
N SER A 39 4.92 -3.66 -0.43
CA SER A 39 3.90 -3.22 -1.39
C SER A 39 4.25 -1.88 -2.04
N ALA A 40 5.54 -1.68 -2.37
CA ALA A 40 6.07 -0.39 -2.80
C ALA A 40 5.44 0.13 -4.12
N GLN A 41 5.03 -0.79 -4.99
CA GLN A 41 4.43 -0.50 -6.29
C GLN A 41 2.98 -0.02 -6.23
N TYR A 42 2.29 -0.23 -5.10
CA TYR A 42 0.87 0.10 -4.97
C TYR A 42 0.67 1.48 -4.34
N SER A 43 -0.26 2.23 -4.92
CA SER A 43 -0.74 3.52 -4.42
C SER A 43 -2.14 3.80 -4.96
N HIS A 44 -2.84 4.78 -4.41
CA HIS A 44 -4.17 5.21 -4.87
C HIS A 44 -5.26 4.12 -4.89
N THR A 45 -5.14 3.09 -4.05
CA THR A 45 -6.19 2.08 -3.83
C THR A 45 -6.75 2.15 -2.41
N LYS A 46 -7.85 1.44 -2.12
CA LYS A 46 -8.47 1.39 -0.78
C LYS A 46 -7.53 0.81 0.27
N GLU A 47 -6.72 -0.16 -0.13
CA GLU A 47 -5.75 -0.89 0.68
C GLU A 47 -4.41 -0.14 0.75
N ASN A 48 -4.03 0.52 -0.35
CA ASN A 48 -2.78 1.24 -0.51
C ASN A 48 -3.01 2.67 -0.99
N PRO A 49 -3.54 3.59 -0.16
CA PRO A 49 -3.83 4.96 -0.59
C PRO A 49 -2.58 5.82 -0.79
N PHE A 50 -1.46 5.48 -0.14
CA PHE A 50 -0.22 6.26 -0.18
C PHE A 50 0.87 5.53 -0.98
N SER A 51 1.65 6.29 -1.74
CA SER A 51 2.83 5.82 -2.46
C SER A 51 3.97 5.42 -1.51
N ALA A 52 4.96 4.69 -2.02
CA ALA A 52 6.16 4.34 -1.23
C ALA A 52 6.90 5.60 -0.72
N GLN A 53 6.99 6.64 -1.54
CA GLN A 53 7.68 7.88 -1.17
C GLN A 53 6.93 8.66 -0.08
N GLU A 54 5.60 8.76 -0.17
CA GLU A 54 4.79 9.40 0.88
C GLU A 54 4.93 8.65 2.21
N ARG A 55 4.94 7.31 2.16
CA ARG A 55 5.16 6.48 3.35
C ARG A 55 6.56 6.64 3.93
N LYS A 56 7.59 6.74 3.09
CA LYS A 56 8.96 7.06 3.51
C LYS A 56 9.00 8.38 4.26
N GLU A 57 8.35 9.41 3.73
CA GLU A 57 8.29 10.74 4.37
C GLU A 57 7.54 10.67 5.72
N MET A 58 6.42 9.93 5.79
CA MET A 58 5.70 9.70 7.05
C MET A 58 6.60 9.03 8.10
N ILE A 59 7.30 7.97 7.73
CA ILE A 59 8.19 7.22 8.64
C ILE A 59 9.34 8.11 9.08
N HIS A 60 10.11 8.64 8.13
CA HIS A 60 11.30 9.47 8.40
C HIS A 60 11.00 10.64 9.34
N SER A 61 10.00 11.46 8.99
CA SER A 61 9.60 12.60 9.82
C SER A 61 9.17 12.15 11.23
N SER A 62 8.41 11.06 11.33
CA SER A 62 7.93 10.55 12.62
C SER A 62 9.04 10.00 13.51
N LEU A 63 10.07 9.36 12.93
CA LEU A 63 11.21 8.84 13.67
C LEU A 63 12.09 9.98 14.19
N LEU A 64 12.41 10.97 13.34
CA LEU A 64 13.20 12.14 13.75
C LEU A 64 12.52 12.94 14.85
N GLN A 65 11.23 13.23 14.70
CA GLN A 65 10.44 13.93 15.73
C GLN A 65 10.29 13.13 17.03
N SER A 66 10.53 11.82 16.98
CA SER A 66 10.53 10.92 18.14
C SER A 66 11.89 10.79 18.82
N GLY A 67 12.92 11.49 18.33
CA GLY A 67 14.28 11.43 18.87
C GLY A 67 15.12 10.25 18.37
N ILE A 68 14.67 9.55 17.32
CA ILE A 68 15.47 8.51 16.65
C ILE A 68 16.29 9.21 15.56
N THR A 69 17.61 8.99 15.54
CA THR A 69 18.54 9.70 14.65
C THR A 69 18.81 8.93 13.36
N GLU A 70 19.25 9.64 12.30
CA GLU A 70 19.44 9.06 10.96
C GLU A 70 20.51 7.97 10.88
N ASP A 71 21.42 7.89 11.85
CA ASP A 71 22.43 6.83 11.95
C ASP A 71 21.87 5.52 12.53
N GLN A 72 20.65 5.53 13.07
CA GLN A 72 19.99 4.36 13.66
C GLN A 72 19.09 3.61 12.69
N PHE A 73 18.74 4.18 11.53
CA PHE A 73 17.85 3.54 10.58
C PHE A 73 18.11 3.95 9.13
N ASP A 74 17.77 3.05 8.22
CA ASP A 74 17.66 3.31 6.79
C ASP A 74 16.38 2.66 6.24
N MET A 75 16.08 2.90 4.96
CA MET A 75 14.81 2.47 4.36
C MET A 75 15.00 2.02 2.92
N THR A 76 14.36 0.90 2.57
CA THR A 76 14.29 0.38 1.20
C THR A 76 12.85 0.11 0.79
N PHE A 77 12.57 0.32 -0.50
CA PHE A 77 11.29 -0.01 -1.10
C PHE A 77 11.31 -1.46 -1.55
N ILE A 78 10.31 -2.23 -1.12
CA ILE A 78 10.18 -3.66 -1.42
C ILE A 78 8.89 -3.86 -2.21
N PRO A 79 8.95 -3.99 -3.54
CA PRO A 79 7.81 -4.39 -4.34
C PRO A 79 7.35 -5.80 -3.97
N ASP A 80 6.04 -6.07 -4.05
CA ASP A 80 5.56 -7.44 -3.90
C ASP A 80 5.91 -8.27 -5.16
N ILE A 81 6.23 -9.55 -4.95
CA ILE A 81 6.40 -10.53 -6.03
C ILE A 81 5.32 -11.61 -5.90
N ASN A 82 4.85 -12.14 -7.03
CA ASN A 82 3.82 -13.19 -7.07
C ASN A 82 4.41 -14.61 -6.83
N ASP A 83 5.44 -14.70 -5.98
CA ASP A 83 6.10 -15.95 -5.62
C ASP A 83 6.51 -15.88 -4.14
N PHE A 84 5.67 -16.48 -3.29
CA PHE A 84 5.84 -16.43 -1.83
C PHE A 84 7.11 -17.14 -1.35
N PRO A 85 7.43 -18.38 -1.78
CA PRO A 85 8.68 -19.06 -1.41
C PRO A 85 9.95 -18.27 -1.70
N VAL A 86 9.98 -17.48 -2.79
CA VAL A 86 11.14 -16.69 -3.19
C VAL A 86 11.18 -15.32 -2.48
N TRP A 87 10.11 -14.91 -1.81
CA TRP A 87 9.99 -13.58 -1.21
C TRP A 87 11.08 -13.24 -0.18
N PRO A 88 11.50 -14.13 0.74
CA PRO A 88 12.62 -13.83 1.65
C PRO A 88 13.94 -13.55 0.92
N ALA A 89 14.24 -14.31 -0.14
CA ALA A 89 15.43 -14.06 -0.97
C ALA A 89 15.33 -12.73 -1.73
N HIS A 90 14.14 -12.39 -2.23
CA HIS A 90 13.87 -11.08 -2.84
C HIS A 90 14.10 -9.92 -1.86
N VAL A 91 13.64 -10.06 -0.61
CA VAL A 91 13.89 -9.08 0.45
C VAL A 91 15.39 -8.93 0.71
N ARG A 92 16.14 -10.02 0.87
CA ARG A 92 17.60 -9.96 1.07
C ARG A 92 18.33 -9.31 -0.10
N ALA A 93 17.93 -9.59 -1.33
CA ALA A 93 18.54 -8.98 -2.52
C ALA A 93 18.42 -7.45 -2.53
N LEU A 94 17.35 -6.90 -1.94
CA LEU A 94 17.11 -5.46 -1.86
C LEU A 94 17.69 -4.80 -0.60
N THR A 95 17.65 -5.51 0.53
CA THR A 95 17.97 -4.96 1.86
C THR A 95 19.37 -5.32 2.35
N GLY A 96 20.05 -6.26 1.67
CA GLY A 96 21.31 -6.83 2.12
C GLY A 96 21.12 -7.84 3.25
N ASP A 97 22.21 -8.15 3.95
CA ASP A 97 22.20 -9.08 5.06
C ASP A 97 21.75 -8.40 6.36
N PHE A 98 20.88 -9.09 7.10
CA PHE A 98 20.46 -8.73 8.45
C PHE A 98 20.44 -9.97 9.36
N GLU A 99 20.74 -9.76 10.64
CA GLU A 99 20.80 -10.83 11.64
C GLU A 99 19.45 -11.03 12.35
N ILE A 100 18.60 -10.00 12.40
CA ILE A 100 17.31 -10.06 13.12
C ILE A 100 16.17 -9.53 12.24
N LEU A 101 15.09 -10.29 12.14
CA LEU A 101 13.82 -9.86 11.56
C LEU A 101 12.83 -9.52 12.68
N PHE A 102 12.29 -8.30 12.65
CA PHE A 102 11.23 -7.84 13.53
C PHE A 102 9.89 -7.90 12.80
N THR A 103 9.00 -8.81 13.21
CA THR A 103 7.69 -8.95 12.60
C THR A 103 6.62 -9.42 13.59
N GLY A 104 5.43 -8.84 13.48
CA GLY A 104 4.19 -9.33 14.09
C GLY A 104 3.26 -10.02 13.10
N SER A 105 3.70 -10.22 11.85
CA SER A 105 2.92 -10.86 10.80
C SER A 105 3.25 -12.35 10.71
N ASP A 106 2.25 -13.20 10.93
CA ASP A 106 2.44 -14.66 10.92
C ASP A 106 2.88 -15.18 9.53
N ILE A 107 2.35 -14.62 8.43
CA ILE A 107 2.80 -15.00 7.08
C ILE A 107 4.26 -14.63 6.83
N VAL A 108 4.70 -13.44 7.27
CA VAL A 108 6.11 -13.03 7.14
C VAL A 108 7.00 -13.94 7.99
N ARG A 109 6.57 -14.25 9.23
CA ARG A 109 7.29 -15.19 10.10
C ARG A 109 7.44 -16.55 9.43
N GLU A 110 6.35 -17.14 8.96
CA GLU A 110 6.33 -18.46 8.33
C GLU A 110 7.23 -18.52 7.10
N LEU A 111 7.22 -17.49 6.25
CA LEU A 111 8.09 -17.44 5.06
C LEU A 111 9.56 -17.41 5.43
N PHE A 112 9.94 -16.57 6.40
CA PHE A 112 11.34 -16.47 6.83
C PHE A 112 11.81 -17.69 7.63
N GLU A 113 10.93 -18.35 8.39
CA GLU A 113 11.28 -19.61 9.07
C GLU A 113 11.50 -20.76 8.08
N LYS A 114 10.73 -20.80 6.98
CA LYS A 114 10.81 -21.86 5.97
C LYS A 114 11.92 -21.68 4.97
N HIS A 115 12.22 -20.44 4.58
CA HIS A 115 13.08 -20.15 3.43
C HIS A 115 14.33 -19.31 3.78
N ASP A 116 14.53 -19.00 5.06
CA ASP A 116 15.68 -18.26 5.57
C ASP A 116 16.08 -18.79 6.97
N HIS A 117 17.24 -18.39 7.48
CA HIS A 117 17.74 -18.75 8.80
C HIS A 117 18.01 -17.49 9.65
N VAL A 118 17.07 -16.53 9.62
CA VAL A 118 17.16 -15.29 10.39
C VAL A 118 16.56 -15.45 11.79
N LYS A 119 17.14 -14.78 12.79
CA LYS A 119 16.51 -14.67 14.12
C LYS A 119 15.26 -13.81 14.03
N ILE A 120 14.11 -14.34 14.44
CA ILE A 120 12.85 -13.58 14.45
C ILE A 120 12.54 -13.08 15.86
N ILE A 121 12.18 -11.80 15.96
CA ILE A 121 11.65 -11.17 17.18
C ILE A 121 10.30 -10.57 16.86
N THR A 122 9.31 -10.86 17.70
CA THR A 122 8.00 -10.21 17.61
C THR A 122 7.93 -9.08 18.64
N PRO A 123 7.86 -7.81 18.20
CA PRO A 123 7.70 -6.69 19.10
C PRO A 123 6.43 -6.84 19.94
N LYS A 124 6.47 -6.39 21.19
CA LYS A 124 5.30 -6.41 22.06
C LYS A 124 4.25 -5.45 21.52
N ILE A 125 2.99 -5.91 21.47
CA ILE A 125 1.86 -5.08 21.08
C ILE A 125 1.49 -4.19 22.28
N GLU A 126 2.02 -2.97 22.31
CA GLU A 126 1.67 -1.97 23.33
C GLU A 126 0.44 -1.16 22.92
N LEU A 127 0.24 -0.99 21.61
CA LEU A 127 -0.86 -0.24 21.03
C LEU A 127 -1.54 -1.09 19.97
N SER A 128 -2.76 -1.56 20.25
CA SER A 128 -3.57 -2.28 19.28
C SER A 128 -4.17 -1.31 18.27
N LEU A 129 -3.41 -1.01 17.22
CA LEU A 129 -3.79 -0.09 16.15
C LEU A 129 -3.68 -0.77 14.81
N SER A 130 -4.69 -0.55 13.96
CA SER A 130 -4.73 -1.05 12.60
C SER A 130 -4.77 0.08 11.60
N ALA A 131 -3.88 0.02 10.61
CA ALA A 131 -3.95 0.87 9.43
C ALA A 131 -5.34 0.84 8.76
N THR A 132 -6.03 -0.31 8.75
CA THR A 132 -7.39 -0.41 8.22
C THR A 132 -8.39 0.41 9.02
N GLN A 133 -8.31 0.36 10.36
CA GLN A 133 -9.18 1.18 11.22
C GLN A 133 -8.90 2.67 11.02
N ILE A 134 -7.64 3.07 10.89
CA ILE A 134 -7.25 4.47 10.62
C ILE A 134 -7.85 4.94 9.28
N ARG A 135 -7.72 4.15 8.20
CA ARG A 135 -8.32 4.49 6.90
C ARG A 135 -9.85 4.60 6.98
N THR A 136 -10.50 3.70 7.73
CA THR A 136 -11.94 3.79 7.99
C THR A 136 -12.31 5.08 8.71
N LYS A 137 -11.57 5.46 9.75
CA LYS A 137 -11.80 6.72 10.48
C LYS A 137 -11.65 7.96 9.59
N ILE A 138 -10.62 7.98 8.74
CA ILE A 138 -10.44 9.06 7.75
C ILE A 138 -11.64 9.14 6.81
N LYS A 139 -12.16 7.99 6.36
CA LYS A 139 -13.34 7.91 5.48
C LYS A 139 -14.61 8.42 6.19
N THR A 140 -14.81 8.10 7.46
CA THR A 140 -16.01 8.42 8.24
C THR A 140 -15.94 9.75 8.98
N ASP A 141 -14.91 10.56 8.75
CA ASP A 141 -14.64 11.81 9.49
C ASP A 141 -14.44 11.63 11.00
N ASP A 142 -14.11 10.41 11.44
CA ASP A 142 -13.74 10.12 12.83
C ASP A 142 -12.31 10.59 13.15
N ASP A 143 -12.03 10.77 14.44
CA ASP A 143 -10.71 11.19 14.91
C ASP A 143 -9.66 10.07 14.80
N TRP A 144 -8.82 10.18 13.77
CA TRP A 144 -7.65 9.33 13.50
C TRP A 144 -6.32 9.95 13.94
N LYS A 145 -6.29 11.27 14.22
CA LYS A 145 -5.04 12.03 14.34
C LYS A 145 -4.21 11.59 15.55
N LYS A 146 -4.86 11.11 16.61
CA LYS A 146 -4.21 10.59 17.82
C LYS A 146 -3.59 9.20 17.66
N GLU A 147 -3.93 8.49 16.58
CA GLU A 147 -3.46 7.11 16.34
C GLU A 147 -2.18 7.07 15.49
N VAL A 148 -1.78 8.23 14.97
CA VAL A 148 -0.56 8.39 14.19
C VAL A 148 0.41 9.34 14.89
N PRO A 149 1.71 9.23 14.62
CA PRO A 149 2.68 10.23 15.05
C PRO A 149 2.50 11.56 14.30
N LEU A 150 3.07 12.63 14.85
CA LEU A 150 2.97 13.98 14.29
C LEU A 150 3.49 14.05 12.85
N GLY A 151 4.66 13.46 12.57
CA GLY A 151 5.23 13.42 11.21
C GLY A 151 4.28 12.78 10.18
N THR A 152 3.65 11.65 10.50
CA THR A 152 2.61 11.06 9.63
C THR A 152 1.45 12.04 9.42
N LYS A 153 0.94 12.63 10.51
CA LYS A 153 -0.22 13.54 10.45
C LYS A 153 0.07 14.72 9.52
N GLU A 154 1.24 15.33 9.65
CA GLU A 154 1.68 16.46 8.83
C GLU A 154 1.79 16.07 7.35
N VAL A 155 2.38 14.91 7.05
CA VAL A 155 2.50 14.42 5.67
C VAL A 155 1.11 14.16 5.07
N ILE A 156 0.21 13.49 5.78
CA ILE A 156 -1.17 13.25 5.31
C ILE A 156 -1.88 14.57 4.99
N GLN A 157 -1.67 15.61 5.80
CA GLN A 157 -2.25 16.94 5.54
C GLN A 157 -1.62 17.60 4.30
N LYS A 158 -0.27 17.60 4.22
CA LYS A 158 0.51 18.16 3.11
C LYS A 158 0.12 17.59 1.75
N ILE A 159 -0.15 16.29 1.67
CA ILE A 159 -0.46 15.59 0.40
C ILE A 159 -1.96 15.51 0.10
N ASN A 160 -2.81 16.20 0.86
CA ASN A 160 -4.27 16.07 0.78
C ASN A 160 -4.77 14.62 0.93
N GLY A 161 -4.09 13.82 1.76
CA GLY A 161 -4.33 12.39 1.93
C GLY A 161 -5.74 12.06 2.42
N VAL A 162 -6.33 12.92 3.27
CA VAL A 162 -7.73 12.78 3.72
C VAL A 162 -8.70 12.86 2.54
N LYS A 163 -8.54 13.87 1.68
CA LYS A 163 -9.36 14.04 0.48
C LYS A 163 -9.21 12.83 -0.45
N ARG A 164 -7.97 12.41 -0.71
CA ARG A 164 -7.66 11.24 -1.55
C ARG A 164 -8.34 9.97 -1.03
N ILE A 165 -8.24 9.68 0.26
CA ILE A 165 -8.88 8.50 0.86
C ILE A 165 -10.39 8.56 0.63
N LYS A 166 -11.04 9.71 0.89
CA LYS A 166 -12.47 9.87 0.67
C LYS A 166 -12.87 9.62 -0.78
N GLU A 167 -12.13 10.16 -1.74
CA GLU A 167 -12.37 9.97 -3.17
C GLU A 167 -12.17 8.51 -3.60
N ILE A 168 -11.18 7.80 -3.06
CA ILE A 168 -10.96 6.37 -3.33
C ILE A 168 -12.14 5.50 -2.83
N PHE A 169 -12.72 5.85 -1.68
CA PHE A 169 -13.85 5.10 -1.13
C PHE A 169 -15.19 5.48 -1.75
N ASN A 170 -15.36 6.76 -2.10
CA ASN A 170 -16.56 7.35 -2.69
C ASN A 170 -16.15 8.14 -3.95
N PRO A 171 -15.87 7.45 -5.08
CA PRO A 171 -15.44 8.13 -6.30
C PRO A 171 -16.55 9.10 -6.76
N PRO A 172 -16.20 10.34 -7.18
CA PRO A 172 -17.18 11.23 -7.76
C PRO A 172 -17.84 10.55 -8.96
N ALA A 173 -19.12 10.85 -9.19
CA ALA A 173 -19.81 10.36 -10.37
C ALA A 173 -18.96 10.69 -11.60
N PRO A 174 -18.79 9.74 -12.55
CA PRO A 174 -18.01 10.01 -13.74
C PRO A 174 -18.53 11.29 -14.38
N HIS A 175 -17.62 12.21 -14.69
CA HIS A 175 -17.98 13.39 -15.47
C HIS A 175 -18.48 12.89 -16.83
N LEU A 176 -19.80 12.78 -16.98
CA LEU A 176 -20.43 12.70 -18.28
C LEU A 176 -20.03 13.98 -19.00
N SER A 177 -19.10 13.86 -19.94
CA SER A 177 -18.71 14.95 -20.83
C SER A 177 -19.97 15.56 -21.40
N ARG A 178 -20.24 16.83 -21.02
CA ARG A 178 -21.31 17.61 -21.62
C ARG A 178 -20.99 17.78 -23.11
N GLY A 179 -21.76 17.08 -23.95
CA GLY A 179 -22.15 17.51 -25.29
C GLY A 179 -21.20 17.18 -26.45
N PHE A 180 -21.46 16.07 -27.13
CA PHE A 180 -21.90 16.20 -28.52
C PHE A 180 -23.42 16.11 -28.50
N GLY A 181 -24.07 17.11 -29.10
CA GLY A 181 -25.50 17.36 -28.97
C GLY A 181 -26.38 16.21 -29.42
N ASN A 182 -27.55 16.14 -28.80
CA ASN A 182 -28.70 15.39 -29.28
C ASN A 182 -28.99 15.72 -30.74
N ASP A 183 -28.89 14.72 -31.62
CA ASP A 183 -29.89 14.54 -32.67
C ASP A 183 -30.01 13.05 -33.03
N ILE A 184 -30.75 12.31 -32.20
CA ILE A 184 -31.17 10.92 -32.51
C ILE A 184 -32.57 10.88 -33.17
N THR A 185 -33.06 12.00 -33.72
CA THR A 185 -34.35 12.02 -34.43
C THR A 185 -34.28 11.68 -35.92
N LYS A 186 -33.13 11.21 -36.43
CA LYS A 186 -32.98 10.80 -37.83
C LYS A 186 -32.21 9.49 -38.01
N ILE A 187 -32.73 8.39 -37.46
CA ILE A 187 -32.39 7.06 -37.97
C ILE A 187 -33.65 6.49 -38.62
N PRO A 188 -33.73 6.39 -39.96
CA PRO A 188 -34.86 5.76 -40.60
C PRO A 188 -34.86 4.26 -40.25
N LEU A 189 -36.02 3.76 -39.81
CA LEU A 189 -36.25 2.33 -39.61
C LEU A 189 -36.06 1.60 -40.96
N PRO A 190 -35.42 0.42 -40.99
CA PRO A 190 -35.39 -0.39 -42.19
C PRO A 190 -36.81 -0.90 -42.50
N VAL A 191 -37.29 -0.57 -43.71
CA VAL A 191 -38.53 -1.10 -44.29
C VAL A 191 -38.45 -2.62 -44.46
N PRO A 192 -39.52 -3.39 -44.17
CA PRO A 192 -39.55 -4.82 -44.43
C PRO A 192 -39.73 -5.06 -45.95
N SER A 193 -38.78 -5.76 -46.56
CA SER A 193 -38.93 -6.27 -47.94
C SER A 193 -39.87 -7.48 -47.93
N VAL A 194 -41.10 -7.29 -48.43
CA VAL A 194 -42.03 -8.39 -48.76
C VAL A 194 -42.01 -8.63 -50.28
N ALA A 195 -41.52 -9.82 -50.63
CA ALA A 195 -41.86 -10.72 -51.75
C ALA A 195 -42.12 -10.19 -53.17
N ALA A 196 -41.45 -10.79 -54.16
CA ALA A 196 -42.06 -11.25 -55.41
C ALA A 196 -41.21 -12.35 -56.05
N GLY A 197 -41.86 -13.44 -56.49
CA GLY A 197 -41.22 -14.68 -56.92
C GLY A 197 -41.06 -14.84 -58.44
N THR A 198 -40.73 -16.09 -58.78
CA THR A 198 -40.81 -16.76 -60.09
C THR A 198 -39.82 -16.32 -61.19
N ARG A 199 -38.90 -17.24 -61.59
CA ARG A 199 -39.09 -18.04 -62.81
C ARG A 199 -38.04 -19.16 -62.98
N GLU A 200 -38.61 -20.31 -63.34
CA GLU A 200 -38.15 -21.52 -64.00
C GLU A 200 -36.87 -21.56 -64.89
N MET A 201 -36.25 -22.74 -64.83
CA MET A 201 -35.81 -23.65 -65.92
C MET A 201 -34.60 -23.32 -66.82
N SER A 202 -33.57 -24.17 -66.70
CA SER A 202 -32.79 -24.91 -67.73
C SER A 202 -31.42 -25.25 -67.10
N GLY A 203 -30.83 -26.44 -67.15
CA GLY A 203 -30.85 -27.54 -68.12
C GLY A 203 -29.37 -27.84 -68.44
N GLY A 204 -28.88 -29.05 -68.15
CA GLY A 204 -27.50 -29.49 -68.42
C GLY A 204 -26.92 -30.37 -67.33
#